data_AF-A0A4R5L4E2-F1
#
_entry.id   AF-A0A4R5L4E2-F1
#
_cell.length_a   1.000
_cell.length_b   1.000
_cell.length_c   1.000
_cell.angle_alpha   90.00
_cell.angle_beta   90.00
_cell.angle_gamma   90.00
#
_symmetry.space_group_name_H-M   'P 1'
#
loop_
_entity.id
_entity.type
_entity.pdbx_description
1 polymer ?
#
loop_
_entity_poly.entity_id
_entity_poly.type
_entity_poly.pdbx_seq_one_letter_code
_entity_poly.pdbx_strand_id
1 'polypeptide(L)'
;MSVPSLCARRSICPGNRRLETALNPFMGRVGGPMLNFAAKTPLKCVRMPMTVASKMSALVNNEDALKVWLSDKRSAGNAMTMAFLGSYLSYQPVTEPEDFNVCPILLTQPAVDRWTPLHLSEPFLKRIQKVPVNVVMLESAGHYPLEQPGLSQMVDAIDAFYRNGAARQQGIEWLP
;
A
#
# COMPACT_ATOMS: atom_id res chain seq x y z
N MET A 1 -16.82 -26.86 -16.81
CA MET A 1 -17.37 -26.59 -15.46
C MET A 1 -17.22 -25.11 -15.20
N SER A 2 -18.34 -24.39 -15.27
CA SER A 2 -18.43 -22.94 -15.12
C SER A 2 -18.49 -22.61 -13.64
N VAL A 3 -17.49 -21.91 -13.11
CA VAL A 3 -17.57 -21.31 -11.76
C VAL A 3 -18.29 -19.98 -11.94
N PRO A 4 -19.49 -19.80 -11.35
CA PRO A 4 -20.24 -18.57 -11.51
C PRO A 4 -19.43 -17.40 -10.97
N SER A 5 -19.28 -16.38 -11.82
CA SER A 5 -18.74 -15.07 -11.49
C SER A 5 -19.61 -14.41 -10.43
N LEU A 6 -19.26 -14.59 -9.15
CA LEU A 6 -19.89 -13.91 -8.02
C LEU A 6 -18.81 -13.50 -7.01
N CYS A 7 -17.92 -12.59 -7.42
CA CYS A 7 -17.02 -11.90 -6.49
C CYS A 7 -17.13 -10.38 -6.65
N ALA A 8 -18.37 -9.88 -6.57
CA ALA A 8 -18.66 -8.46 -6.42
C ALA A 8 -18.77 -8.10 -4.92
N ARG A 9 -17.71 -8.31 -4.13
CA ARG A 9 -17.63 -7.70 -2.80
C ARG A 9 -16.83 -6.40 -2.87
N ARG A 10 -17.61 -5.35 -3.06
CA ARG A 10 -17.26 -3.91 -3.04
C ARG A 10 -16.81 -3.42 -1.66
N SER A 11 -16.46 -4.31 -0.73
CA SER A 11 -16.47 -4.06 0.71
C SER A 11 -15.09 -3.98 1.36
N ILE A 12 -13.99 -4.06 0.61
CA ILE A 12 -12.65 -4.11 1.22
C ILE A 12 -12.20 -2.72 1.72
N CYS A 13 -12.74 -1.61 1.18
CA CYS A 13 -12.38 -0.26 1.62
C CYS A 13 -13.58 0.71 1.51
N PRO A 14 -13.91 1.49 2.56
CA PRO A 14 -14.89 2.57 2.43
C PRO A 14 -14.43 3.59 1.39
N GLY A 15 -15.39 4.18 0.66
CA GLY A 15 -15.21 4.85 -0.64
C GLY A 15 -14.30 6.09 -0.72
N ASN A 16 -13.65 6.52 0.36
CA ASN A 16 -12.81 7.73 0.38
C ASN A 16 -11.32 7.47 0.13
N ARG A 17 -10.77 6.28 0.42
CA ARG A 17 -9.32 6.02 0.30
C ARG A 17 -8.79 6.30 -1.11
N ARG A 18 -9.50 5.82 -2.14
CA ARG A 18 -9.11 6.01 -3.55
C ARG A 18 -9.16 7.48 -3.98
N LEU A 19 -9.97 8.31 -3.33
CA LEU A 19 -10.08 9.74 -3.66
C LEU A 19 -8.93 10.54 -3.08
N GLU A 20 -8.46 10.16 -1.89
CA GLU A 20 -7.39 10.88 -1.18
C GLU A 20 -6.00 10.55 -1.72
N THR A 21 -5.80 9.30 -2.20
CA THR A 21 -4.52 8.82 -2.74
C THR A 21 -4.37 9.00 -4.25
N ALA A 22 -5.47 9.23 -4.97
CA ALA A 22 -5.43 9.54 -6.40
C ALA A 22 -4.92 10.96 -6.66
N LEU A 23 -4.50 11.20 -7.90
CA LEU A 23 -4.09 12.53 -8.35
C LEU A 23 -5.21 13.56 -8.17
N ASN A 24 -6.45 13.17 -8.44
CA ASN A 24 -7.64 13.99 -8.21
C ASN A 24 -8.89 13.12 -7.95
N PRO A 25 -9.98 13.70 -7.39
CA PRO A 25 -11.18 12.95 -7.06
C PRO A 25 -11.88 12.29 -8.25
N PHE A 26 -11.77 12.88 -9.45
CA PHE A 26 -12.32 12.29 -10.67
C PHE A 26 -11.61 10.98 -11.01
N MET A 27 -10.28 10.98 -10.99
CA MET A 27 -9.44 9.80 -11.22
C MET A 27 -9.67 8.73 -10.15
N GLY A 28 -9.87 9.13 -8.89
CA GLY A 28 -10.22 8.21 -7.80
C GLY A 28 -11.57 7.49 -7.98
N ARG A 29 -12.53 8.09 -8.70
CA ARG A 29 -13.85 7.48 -9.00
C ARG A 29 -13.88 6.69 -10.30
N VAL A 30 -13.35 7.29 -11.37
CA VAL A 30 -13.53 6.79 -12.75
C VAL A 30 -12.31 6.00 -13.23
N GLY A 31 -11.13 6.27 -12.68
CA GLY A 31 -9.87 5.67 -13.13
C GLY A 31 -9.88 4.14 -13.06
N GLY A 32 -10.38 3.58 -11.95
CA GLY A 32 -10.47 2.12 -11.77
C GLY A 32 -11.33 1.41 -12.83
N PRO A 33 -12.61 1.76 -12.99
CA PRO A 33 -13.46 1.20 -14.04
C PRO A 33 -12.90 1.41 -15.45
N MET A 34 -12.36 2.59 -15.74
CA MET A 34 -11.78 2.91 -17.05
C MET A 34 -10.56 2.03 -17.35
N LEU A 35 -9.64 1.89 -16.40
CA LEU A 35 -8.45 1.04 -16.55
C LEU A 35 -8.82 -0.44 -16.70
N ASN A 36 -9.82 -0.91 -15.94
CA ASN A 36 -10.34 -2.28 -16.08
C ASN A 36 -10.97 -2.54 -17.44
N PHE A 37 -11.68 -1.57 -18.01
CA PHE A 37 -12.21 -1.68 -19.35
C PHE A 37 -11.08 -1.66 -20.38
N ALA A 38 -10.17 -0.68 -20.31
CA ALA A 38 -9.03 -0.55 -21.22
C ALA A 38 -8.15 -1.81 -21.23
N ALA A 39 -7.94 -2.44 -20.08
CA ALA A 39 -7.21 -3.70 -19.91
C ALA A 39 -7.81 -4.87 -20.71
N LYS A 40 -9.11 -4.84 -21.03
CA LYS A 40 -9.83 -5.86 -21.80
C LYS A 40 -9.89 -5.57 -23.30
N THR A 41 -9.31 -4.45 -23.74
CA THR A 41 -9.28 -4.01 -25.14
C THR A 41 -7.85 -4.09 -25.72
N PRO A 42 -7.64 -3.82 -27.01
CA PRO A 42 -6.30 -3.66 -27.57
C PRO A 42 -5.44 -2.58 -26.88
N LEU A 43 -6.05 -1.65 -26.13
CA LEU A 43 -5.34 -0.63 -25.35
C LEU A 43 -4.59 -1.18 -24.12
N LYS A 44 -4.70 -2.48 -23.83
CA LYS A 44 -4.04 -3.12 -22.68
C LYS A 44 -2.54 -2.86 -22.57
N CYS A 45 -1.84 -2.69 -23.70
CA CYS A 45 -0.39 -2.46 -23.77
C CYS A 45 -0.01 -0.97 -23.69
N VAL A 46 -0.97 -0.05 -23.78
CA VAL A 46 -0.72 1.39 -23.65
C VAL A 46 -0.17 1.66 -22.26
N ARG A 47 0.87 2.49 -22.17
CA ARG A 47 1.50 2.85 -20.89
C ARG A 47 0.98 4.20 -20.40
N MET A 48 0.60 4.26 -19.14
CA MET A 48 0.22 5.48 -18.43
C MET A 48 1.35 5.87 -17.47
N PRO A 49 1.86 7.11 -17.52
CA PRO A 49 2.83 7.61 -16.54
C PRO A 49 2.26 7.55 -15.11
N MET A 50 3.08 7.15 -14.14
CA MET A 50 2.65 7.07 -12.74
C MET A 50 2.21 8.43 -12.18
N THR A 51 2.78 9.53 -12.67
CA THR A 51 2.36 10.89 -12.33
C THR A 51 0.90 11.22 -12.70
N VAL A 52 0.32 10.48 -13.65
CA VAL A 52 -1.11 10.59 -14.01
C VAL A 52 -1.94 9.58 -13.21
N ALA A 53 -1.40 8.39 -12.96
CA ALA A 53 -2.10 7.32 -12.27
C ALA A 53 -2.27 7.58 -10.76
N SER A 54 -1.35 8.32 -10.12
CA SER A 54 -1.34 8.53 -8.67
C SER A 54 -0.74 9.87 -8.25
N LYS A 55 -0.92 10.23 -6.96
CA LYS A 55 -0.37 11.46 -6.35
C LYS A 55 1.14 11.36 -6.08
N MET A 56 1.92 11.21 -7.14
CA MET A 56 3.38 11.04 -7.04
C MET A 56 4.10 12.24 -6.42
N SER A 57 3.49 13.44 -6.44
CA SER A 57 4.03 14.64 -5.79
C SER A 57 4.10 14.53 -4.26
N ALA A 58 3.40 13.57 -3.65
CA ALA A 58 3.41 13.33 -2.20
C ALA A 58 4.29 12.13 -1.80
N LEU A 59 5.07 11.57 -2.74
CA LEU A 59 5.93 10.41 -2.53
C LEU A 59 7.01 10.66 -1.45
N VAL A 60 7.54 11.88 -1.38
CA VAL A 60 8.54 12.29 -0.38
C VAL A 60 8.35 13.76 -0.03
N ASN A 61 8.80 14.15 1.16
CA ASN A 61 8.66 15.54 1.61
C ASN A 61 9.81 16.45 1.15
N ASN A 62 10.99 15.89 0.87
CA ASN A 62 12.11 16.59 0.28
C ASN A 62 11.95 16.78 -1.24
N GLU A 63 11.94 18.03 -1.72
CA GLU A 63 11.73 18.34 -3.14
C GLU A 63 12.87 17.90 -4.05
N ASP A 64 14.12 17.92 -3.57
CA ASP A 64 15.26 17.52 -4.39
C ASP A 64 15.29 16.00 -4.57
N ALA A 65 14.97 15.24 -3.53
CA ALA A 65 14.74 13.80 -3.63
C ALA A 65 13.59 13.49 -4.60
N LEU A 66 12.49 14.24 -4.54
CA LEU A 66 11.35 14.06 -5.44
C LEU A 66 11.75 14.26 -6.91
N LYS A 67 12.52 15.31 -7.22
CA LYS A 67 13.03 15.57 -8.58
C LYS A 67 13.87 14.40 -9.09
N VAL A 68 14.78 13.89 -8.27
CA VAL A 68 15.62 12.73 -8.62
C VAL A 68 14.75 11.52 -8.94
N TRP A 69 13.78 11.19 -8.08
CA TRP A 69 12.95 10.00 -8.27
C TRP A 69 12.03 10.10 -9.48
N LEU A 70 11.44 11.27 -9.73
CA LEU A 70 10.61 11.49 -10.91
C LEU A 70 11.41 11.48 -12.22
N SER A 71 12.70 11.81 -12.17
CA SER A 71 13.59 11.70 -13.33
C SER A 71 13.95 10.25 -13.69
N ASP A 72 13.88 9.33 -12.72
CA ASP A 72 14.20 7.92 -12.93
C ASP A 72 13.02 7.13 -13.50
N LYS A 73 13.11 6.82 -14.80
CA LYS A 73 12.12 6.03 -15.56
C LYS A 73 12.01 4.58 -15.11
N ARG A 74 12.95 4.07 -14.30
CA ARG A 74 12.89 2.73 -13.70
C ARG A 74 12.23 2.73 -12.32
N SER A 75 12.04 3.91 -11.72
CA SER A 75 11.46 4.11 -10.39
C SER A 75 10.17 4.93 -10.48
N ALA A 76 10.05 6.04 -9.74
CA ALA A 76 8.85 6.87 -9.65
C ALA A 76 8.45 7.55 -10.97
N GLY A 77 9.42 7.80 -11.88
CA GLY A 77 9.18 8.35 -13.22
C GLY A 77 8.68 7.33 -14.25
N ASN A 78 8.43 6.08 -13.86
CA ASN A 78 8.01 5.02 -14.77
C ASN A 78 6.56 5.21 -15.28
N ALA A 79 6.22 4.49 -16.33
CA ALA A 79 4.87 4.34 -16.86
C ALA A 79 4.46 2.87 -16.85
N MET A 80 3.25 2.56 -16.41
CA MET A 80 2.74 1.18 -16.31
C MET A 80 1.69 0.90 -17.37
N THR A 81 1.54 -0.36 -17.77
CA THR A 81 0.52 -0.74 -18.76
C THR A 81 -0.89 -0.62 -18.17
N MET A 82 -1.87 -0.31 -19.02
CA MET A 82 -3.29 -0.30 -18.61
C MET A 82 -3.71 -1.65 -18.03
N ALA A 83 -3.20 -2.75 -18.58
CA ALA A 83 -3.41 -4.11 -18.04
C ALA A 83 -2.95 -4.24 -16.58
N PHE A 84 -1.73 -3.79 -16.29
CA PHE A 84 -1.17 -3.84 -14.94
C PHE A 84 -1.99 -2.98 -13.98
N LEU A 85 -2.24 -1.72 -14.32
CA LEU A 85 -2.99 -0.80 -13.47
C LEU A 85 -4.44 -1.27 -13.23
N GLY A 86 -5.09 -1.83 -14.25
CA GLY A 86 -6.39 -2.47 -14.12
C GLY A 86 -6.36 -3.60 -13.09
N SER A 87 -5.46 -4.57 -13.29
CA SER A 87 -5.31 -5.71 -12.37
C SER A 87 -5.02 -5.30 -10.93
N TYR A 88 -4.17 -4.28 -10.73
CA TYR A 88 -3.83 -3.74 -9.43
C TYR A 88 -5.06 -3.13 -8.72
N LEU A 89 -5.86 -2.34 -9.42
CA LEU A 89 -7.03 -1.67 -8.84
C LEU A 89 -8.23 -2.59 -8.61
N SER A 90 -8.27 -3.74 -9.28
CA SER A 90 -9.28 -4.79 -9.12
C SER A 90 -8.84 -5.95 -8.24
N TYR A 91 -7.61 -5.93 -7.71
CA TYR A 91 -7.09 -7.03 -6.91
C TYR A 91 -7.96 -7.29 -5.68
N GLN A 92 -8.23 -8.56 -5.43
CA GLN A 92 -8.93 -9.05 -4.24
C GLN A 92 -7.95 -9.93 -3.46
N PRO A 93 -7.62 -9.59 -2.20
CA PRO A 93 -6.86 -10.44 -1.30
C PRO A 93 -7.50 -11.82 -1.16
N VAL A 94 -6.67 -12.86 -1.10
CA VAL A 94 -7.13 -14.24 -0.89
C VAL A 94 -7.68 -14.43 0.53
N THR A 95 -7.09 -13.75 1.51
CA THR A 95 -7.49 -13.80 2.92
C THR A 95 -8.03 -12.43 3.33
N GLU A 96 -9.24 -12.41 3.89
CA GLU A 96 -9.79 -11.20 4.47
C GLU A 96 -9.12 -10.86 5.83
N PRO A 97 -9.05 -9.59 6.23
CA PRO A 97 -8.45 -9.13 7.48
C PRO A 97 -8.94 -9.87 8.73
N GLU A 98 -10.24 -10.16 8.82
CA GLU A 98 -10.85 -10.89 9.94
C GLU A 98 -10.31 -12.32 10.04
N ASP A 99 -9.88 -12.88 8.92
CA ASP A 99 -9.41 -14.26 8.82
C ASP A 99 -7.90 -14.41 8.93
N PHE A 100 -7.14 -13.32 8.87
CA PHE A 100 -5.70 -13.35 8.93
C PHE A 100 -5.19 -13.80 10.31
N ASN A 101 -4.50 -14.94 10.35
CA ASN A 101 -4.00 -15.57 11.58
C ASN A 101 -2.55 -16.09 11.48
N VAL A 102 -1.77 -15.61 10.51
CA VAL A 102 -0.47 -16.21 10.16
C VAL A 102 0.68 -15.70 11.03
N CYS A 103 0.81 -14.38 11.18
CA CYS A 103 1.92 -13.76 11.91
C CYS A 103 1.54 -12.42 12.53
N PRO A 104 2.27 -11.94 13.55
CA PRO A 104 2.13 -10.56 14.03
C PRO A 104 2.39 -9.54 12.92
N ILE A 105 1.82 -8.35 13.04
CA ILE A 105 1.94 -7.26 12.07
C ILE A 105 2.57 -6.04 12.75
N LEU A 106 3.52 -5.41 12.05
CA LEU A 106 4.04 -4.09 12.36
C LEU A 106 3.67 -3.13 11.24
N LEU A 107 3.02 -2.00 11.57
CA LEU A 107 2.91 -0.85 10.69
C LEU A 107 3.81 0.27 11.22
N THR A 108 4.83 0.64 10.45
CA THR A 108 5.61 1.88 10.68
C THR A 108 4.96 3.00 9.86
N GLN A 109 4.22 3.88 10.53
CA GLN A 109 3.43 4.93 9.90
C GLN A 109 4.15 6.28 10.01
N PRO A 110 4.51 6.94 8.91
CA PRO A 110 5.06 8.29 8.96
C PRO A 110 4.03 9.30 9.49
N ALA A 111 4.45 10.14 10.43
CA ALA A 111 3.60 11.15 11.06
C ALA A 111 3.25 12.32 10.13
N VAL A 112 4.06 12.55 9.09
CA VAL A 112 3.89 13.62 8.08
C VAL A 112 3.65 13.01 6.70
N ASP A 113 2.95 11.87 6.65
CA ASP A 113 2.54 11.25 5.39
C ASP A 113 1.39 12.04 4.74
N ARG A 114 1.68 12.65 3.58
CA ARG A 114 0.73 13.45 2.78
C ARG A 114 0.03 12.63 1.68
N TRP A 115 0.36 11.36 1.55
CA TRP A 115 -0.20 10.43 0.57
C TRP A 115 -1.09 9.38 1.22
N THR A 116 -0.59 8.63 2.20
CA THR A 116 -1.31 7.55 2.87
C THR A 116 -1.34 7.72 4.39
N PRO A 117 -2.03 8.75 4.90
CA PRO A 117 -2.13 8.99 6.34
C PRO A 117 -2.79 7.82 7.08
N LEU A 118 -2.50 7.71 8.38
CA LEU A 118 -2.88 6.59 9.24
C LEU A 118 -4.37 6.21 9.15
N HIS A 119 -5.26 7.22 9.06
CA HIS A 119 -6.71 7.00 9.03
C HIS A 119 -7.18 6.18 7.83
N LEU A 120 -6.37 6.09 6.77
CA LEU A 120 -6.65 5.21 5.64
C LEU A 120 -6.37 3.75 5.96
N SER A 121 -5.39 3.47 6.82
CA SER A 121 -4.98 2.12 7.25
C SER A 121 -5.80 1.61 8.43
N GLU A 122 -6.21 2.48 9.35
CA GLU A 122 -6.94 2.08 10.56
C GLU A 122 -8.17 1.18 10.33
N PRO A 123 -9.07 1.47 9.35
CA PRO A 123 -10.25 0.63 9.15
C PRO A 123 -9.90 -0.81 8.74
N PHE A 124 -8.75 -1.00 8.10
CA PHE A 124 -8.24 -2.32 7.75
C PHE A 124 -7.62 -3.00 8.96
N LEU A 125 -6.74 -2.30 9.71
CA LEU A 125 -6.06 -2.87 10.87
C LEU A 125 -7.03 -3.25 11.99
N LYS A 126 -8.09 -2.46 12.23
CA LYS A 126 -9.13 -2.73 13.24
C LYS A 126 -9.90 -4.04 13.00
N ARG A 127 -9.87 -4.56 11.77
CA ARG A 127 -10.52 -5.84 11.41
C ARG A 127 -9.65 -7.06 11.74
N ILE A 128 -8.34 -6.87 11.93
CA ILE A 128 -7.41 -7.95 12.26
C ILE A 128 -7.43 -8.18 13.77
N GLN A 129 -7.97 -9.31 14.20
CA GLN A 129 -8.17 -9.63 15.63
C GLN A 129 -7.44 -10.89 16.09
N LYS A 130 -6.99 -11.74 15.15
CA LYS A 130 -6.40 -13.06 15.48
C LYS A 130 -4.89 -13.00 15.73
N VAL A 131 -4.23 -11.87 15.44
CA VAL A 131 -2.78 -11.69 15.63
C VAL A 131 -2.48 -10.32 16.26
N PRO A 132 -1.35 -10.17 16.95
CA PRO A 132 -0.91 -8.87 17.43
C PRO A 132 -0.64 -7.91 16.27
N VAL A 133 -1.15 -6.69 16.37
CA VAL A 133 -0.87 -5.59 15.45
C VAL A 133 -0.23 -4.46 16.25
N ASN A 134 0.97 -4.05 15.85
CA ASN A 134 1.67 -2.90 16.42
C ASN A 134 1.75 -1.77 15.40
N VAL A 135 1.50 -0.54 15.83
CA VAL A 135 1.64 0.66 15.00
C VAL A 135 2.67 1.57 15.66
N VAL A 136 3.75 1.86 14.95
CA VAL A 136 4.81 2.79 15.38
C VAL A 136 4.73 4.03 14.51
N MET A 137 4.50 5.18 15.14
CA MET A 137 4.52 6.48 14.46
C MET A 137 5.97 6.93 14.28
N LEU A 138 6.32 7.34 13.06
CA LEU A 138 7.65 7.86 12.72
C LEU A 138 7.59 9.38 12.68
N GLU A 139 8.28 10.04 13.62
CA GLU A 139 8.29 11.48 13.75
C GLU A 139 8.95 12.15 12.54
N SER A 140 8.40 13.29 12.13
CA SER A 140 8.89 14.14 11.02
C SER A 140 8.98 13.48 9.64
N ALA A 141 8.71 12.17 9.53
CA ALA A 141 8.87 11.41 8.29
C ALA A 141 7.69 11.58 7.34
N GLY A 142 8.01 11.66 6.05
CA GLY A 142 7.05 11.57 4.94
C GLY A 142 6.75 10.14 4.50
N HIS A 143 5.93 10.01 3.45
CA HIS A 143 5.50 8.71 2.91
C HIS A 143 6.66 7.75 2.63
N TYR A 144 7.73 8.27 2.00
CA TYR A 144 9.02 7.62 1.98
C TYR A 144 9.87 8.21 3.12
N PRO A 145 10.07 7.47 4.23
CA PRO A 145 10.61 8.01 5.47
C PRO A 145 12.13 8.20 5.38
N LEU A 146 12.56 9.36 4.84
CA LEU A 146 13.97 9.75 4.75
C LEU A 146 14.41 10.61 5.93
N GLU A 147 13.48 11.34 6.52
CA GLU A 147 13.75 12.36 7.52
C GLU A 147 14.08 11.75 8.87
N GLN A 148 15.01 12.37 9.59
CA GLN A 148 15.28 12.03 10.99
C GLN A 148 14.33 12.78 11.93
N PRO A 149 13.95 12.20 13.08
CA PRO A 149 14.39 10.88 13.59
C PRO A 149 13.62 9.68 13.00
N GLY A 150 12.60 9.92 12.18
CA GLY A 150 11.69 8.88 11.69
C GLY A 150 12.36 7.73 10.93
N LEU A 151 13.42 7.99 10.18
CA LEU A 151 14.22 6.93 9.54
C LEU A 151 14.86 6.00 10.57
N SER A 152 15.54 6.54 11.59
CA SER A 152 16.13 5.72 12.64
C SER A 152 15.05 4.98 13.45
N GLN A 153 13.95 5.66 13.78
CA GLN A 153 12.80 5.02 14.46
C GLN A 153 12.24 3.84 13.66
N MET A 154 12.17 3.94 12.33
CA MET A 154 11.72 2.84 11.47
C MET A 154 12.67 1.65 11.55
N VAL A 155 13.98 1.91 11.43
CA VAL A 155 15.01 0.86 11.52
C VAL A 155 14.96 0.15 12.87
N ASP A 156 14.92 0.92 13.96
CA ASP A 156 14.86 0.39 15.33
C ASP A 156 13.59 -0.44 15.55
N ALA A 157 12.43 0.04 15.08
CA ALA A 157 11.17 -0.67 15.19
C ALA A 157 11.17 -2.00 14.44
N ILE A 158 11.74 -2.04 13.23
CA ILE A 158 11.86 -3.26 12.42
C ILE A 158 12.80 -4.27 13.08
N ASP A 159 13.99 -3.82 13.53
CA ASP A 159 14.96 -4.68 14.21
C ASP A 159 14.38 -5.27 15.51
N ALA A 160 13.76 -4.43 16.34
CA ALA A 160 13.09 -4.87 17.56
C ALA A 160 11.96 -5.88 17.26
N PHE A 161 11.15 -5.62 16.24
CA PHE A 161 10.07 -6.53 15.83
C PHE A 161 10.60 -7.89 15.38
N TYR A 162 11.69 -7.90 14.61
CA TYR A 162 12.33 -9.14 14.17
C TYR A 162 12.91 -9.94 15.35
N ARG A 163 13.67 -9.28 16.25
CA ARG A 163 14.25 -9.93 17.43
C ARG A 163 13.18 -10.52 18.35
N ASN A 164 12.09 -9.79 18.57
CA ASN A 164 10.96 -10.26 19.38
C ASN A 164 10.21 -11.43 18.72
N GLY A 165 10.10 -11.44 17.39
CA GLY A 165 9.55 -12.56 16.63
C GLY A 165 10.43 -13.81 16.72
N ALA A 166 11.74 -13.67 16.55
CA ALA A 166 12.69 -14.76 16.65
C ALA A 166 12.75 -15.37 18.06
N ALA A 167 12.72 -14.54 19.11
CA ALA A 167 12.69 -15.01 20.50
C ALA A 167 11.43 -15.83 20.82
N ARG A 168 10.28 -15.49 20.23
CA ARG A 168 9.03 -16.27 20.38
C ARG A 168 9.08 -17.61 19.66
N GLN A 169 9.79 -17.71 18.53
CA GLN A 169 9.95 -18.96 17.79
C GLN A 169 10.94 -19.92 18.45
N GLN A 170 11.94 -19.41 19.17
CA GLN A 170 12.92 -20.23 19.91
C GLN A 170 12.33 -20.92 21.15
N GLY A 171 11.13 -20.55 21.59
CA GLY A 171 10.35 -21.28 22.61
C GLY A 171 9.47 -22.39 22.05
N ILE A 172 9.43 -22.58 20.73
CA ILE A 172 8.81 -23.73 20.07
C ILE A 172 9.92 -24.73 19.81
N GLU A 173 10.07 -25.66 20.75
CA GLU A 173 10.97 -26.80 20.66
C GLU A 173 10.66 -27.57 19.36
N TRP A 174 11.58 -27.50 18.40
CA TRP A 174 11.58 -28.41 17.26
C TRP A 174 11.90 -29.81 17.78
N LEU A 175 10.88 -30.52 18.26
CA LEU A 175 10.99 -31.95 18.46
C LEU A 175 11.23 -32.62 17.09
N PRO A 176 12.12 -33.63 17.04
CA PRO A 176 12.71 -34.16 15.81
C PRO A 176 11.69 -34.75 14.83
#